data_AF-A0A410GD08-F1
#
_entry.id   AF-A0A410GD08-F1
#
_cell.length_a   1.000
_cell.length_b   1.000
_cell.length_c   1.000
_cell.angle_alpha   90.00
_cell.angle_beta   90.00
_cell.angle_gamma   90.00
#
_symmetry.space_group_name_H-M   'P 1'
#
loop_
_entity.id
_entity.type
_entity.pdbx_description
1 polymer ?
#
loop_
_entity_poly.entity_id
_entity_poly.type
_entity_poly.pdbx_seq_one_letter_code
_entity_poly.pdbx_strand_id
1 'polypeptide(L)'
;MSNEDRIKGWRSRRQAGNYTVGSGVAAWRLDPATLFEAKATPGVLLKPLLARLQGEPHDSVAARRAVYEAVQAELEAEIARSAVDENLADFSRRRLRVIVRLLEQDIRADVAVFAPGYLPAKLVAEDERLAAAHARRAERRKQDEAREARRHASRNDIALEIEVARDEEDDLAILRDRLRGLHEGHPPDMAGRFQPVGRTLMAMFIYQLHVMHGESRIALVWALVGPVVLLTLISSLYILMGMHFILGMDVQTFALLGATTWIMFRQIVFRSSTAYVSARGLLNFQGVTPLMCALAQSLIYVSVYLVVFAVLISAGHALGFVTLPISWPGSILFVVLMGCCAAAMGVLFGSIATFWPFFLRLAPIIERFLQIFAAVFFVSEQLPEHLRPWMLWSPFAHGMQLLRSAYFEAYQSTDASLGYFLTSLVFLMMVALIGERLARPNVQPM
;
A
#
# COMPACT_ATOMS: atom_id res chain seq x y z
N MET A 1 62.39 -21.05 -12.89
CA MET A 1 62.32 -19.60 -12.62
C MET A 1 62.00 -19.40 -11.15
N SER A 2 62.82 -18.63 -10.42
CA SER A 2 62.67 -18.41 -8.98
C SER A 2 61.45 -17.52 -8.69
N ASN A 3 60.84 -17.70 -7.52
CA ASN A 3 59.69 -16.89 -7.08
C ASN A 3 60.06 -15.39 -6.96
N GLU A 4 61.32 -15.10 -6.66
CA GLU A 4 61.85 -13.73 -6.63
C GLU A 4 61.90 -13.09 -8.02
N ASP A 5 62.22 -13.84 -9.07
CA ASP A 5 62.20 -13.35 -10.46
C ASP A 5 60.78 -13.04 -10.92
N ARG A 6 59.79 -13.82 -10.45
CA ARG A 6 58.37 -13.55 -10.72
C ARG A 6 57.89 -12.28 -10.01
N ILE A 7 58.35 -12.04 -8.78
CA ILE A 7 58.00 -10.84 -8.00
C ILE A 7 58.71 -9.60 -8.55
N LYS A 8 59.99 -9.72 -8.98
CA LYS A 8 60.72 -8.64 -9.68
C LYS A 8 60.08 -8.29 -11.01
N GLY A 9 59.71 -9.29 -11.81
CA GLY A 9 58.97 -9.09 -13.06
C GLY A 9 57.58 -8.50 -12.84
N TRP A 10 56.91 -8.82 -11.72
CA TRP A 10 55.62 -8.20 -11.37
C TRP A 10 55.78 -6.73 -10.95
N ARG A 11 56.83 -6.38 -10.19
CA ARG A 11 57.11 -4.98 -9.81
C ARG A 11 57.57 -4.12 -10.99
N SER A 12 58.42 -4.64 -11.88
CA SER A 12 58.86 -3.88 -13.06
C SER A 12 57.70 -3.60 -14.03
N ARG A 13 56.76 -4.55 -14.19
CA ARG A 13 55.54 -4.36 -14.98
C ARG A 13 54.57 -3.33 -14.39
N ARG A 14 54.59 -3.12 -13.07
CA ARG A 14 53.76 -2.13 -12.35
C ARG A 14 54.42 -0.75 -12.29
N GLN A 15 55.75 -0.67 -12.37
CA GLN A 15 56.51 0.59 -12.43
C GLN A 15 56.64 1.16 -13.86
N ALA A 16 56.41 0.36 -14.90
CA ALA A 16 56.29 0.83 -16.29
C ALA A 16 54.95 1.56 -16.56
N GLY A 17 54.52 2.42 -15.64
CA GLY A 17 53.33 3.26 -15.75
C GLY A 17 53.44 4.40 -16.78
N ASN A 18 54.55 4.47 -17.53
CA ASN A 18 54.68 5.36 -18.69
C ASN A 18 54.35 4.60 -19.98
N TYR A 19 53.08 4.25 -20.11
CA TYR A 19 52.50 3.90 -21.41
C TYR A 19 52.17 5.20 -22.14
N THR A 20 53.09 5.70 -22.97
CA THR A 20 52.78 6.78 -23.94
C THR A 20 52.30 6.15 -25.23
N VAL A 21 50.99 6.01 -25.35
CA VAL A 21 50.33 5.32 -26.45
C VAL A 21 50.38 6.13 -27.74
N GLY A 22 50.73 5.50 -28.86
CA GLY A 22 50.38 6.00 -30.19
C GLY A 22 51.25 7.11 -30.75
N SER A 23 52.57 7.03 -30.64
CA SER A 23 53.47 7.85 -31.48
C SER A 23 53.47 7.33 -32.92
N GLY A 24 52.45 7.69 -33.72
CA GLY A 24 52.46 7.45 -35.18
C GLY A 24 51.14 7.11 -35.86
N VAL A 25 50.02 6.97 -35.15
CA VAL A 25 48.71 6.60 -35.76
C VAL A 25 47.69 7.72 -35.56
N ALA A 26 46.99 8.14 -36.61
CA ALA A 26 45.92 9.13 -36.50
C ALA A 26 44.68 8.54 -35.77
N ALA A 27 43.98 9.34 -34.96
CA ALA A 27 42.72 8.99 -34.27
C ALA A 27 42.77 7.93 -33.14
N TRP A 28 43.87 7.87 -32.37
CA TRP A 28 43.99 6.94 -31.24
C TRP A 28 43.33 7.40 -29.94
N ARG A 29 43.05 8.69 -29.74
CA ARG A 29 42.40 9.20 -28.51
C ARG A 29 40.91 8.96 -28.49
N LEU A 30 40.36 8.76 -27.29
CA LEU A 30 38.94 8.82 -27.04
C LEU A 30 38.47 10.27 -27.20
N ASP A 31 37.50 10.52 -28.07
CA ASP A 31 36.92 11.85 -28.26
C ASP A 31 35.75 12.04 -27.28
N PRO A 32 35.90 12.93 -26.27
CA PRO A 32 34.90 13.08 -25.20
C PRO A 32 33.54 13.53 -25.73
N ALA A 33 33.52 14.33 -26.80
CA ALA A 33 32.30 14.90 -27.35
C ALA A 33 31.40 13.81 -27.97
N THR A 34 31.99 12.83 -28.64
CA THR A 34 31.25 11.77 -29.35
C THR A 34 31.02 10.52 -28.50
N LEU A 35 31.74 10.37 -27.37
CA LEU A 35 31.64 9.25 -26.43
C LEU A 35 30.33 9.19 -25.65
N PHE A 36 29.77 10.36 -25.35
CA PHE A 36 28.59 10.53 -24.50
C PHE A 36 27.37 10.99 -25.30
N GLU A 37 27.37 10.82 -26.62
CA GLU A 37 26.16 11.01 -27.41
C GLU A 37 25.25 9.78 -27.32
N ALA A 38 23.96 9.99 -27.08
CA ALA A 38 22.97 8.91 -26.97
C ALA A 38 22.85 8.07 -28.26
N LYS A 39 23.25 8.62 -29.42
CA LYS A 39 23.27 7.95 -30.74
C LYS A 39 24.68 7.55 -31.19
N ALA A 40 25.67 7.61 -30.31
CA ALA A 40 27.04 7.25 -30.66
C ALA A 40 27.10 5.81 -31.20
N THR A 41 27.64 5.67 -32.42
CA THR A 41 27.85 4.37 -33.04
C THR A 41 28.93 3.59 -32.28
N PRO A 42 28.87 2.24 -32.24
CA PRO A 42 29.87 1.43 -31.54
C PRO A 42 31.30 1.62 -32.07
N GLY A 43 31.43 2.18 -33.29
CA GLY A 43 32.69 2.58 -33.90
C GLY A 43 33.47 3.66 -33.14
N VAL A 44 32.81 4.48 -32.31
CA VAL A 44 33.45 5.54 -31.52
C VAL A 44 34.42 4.96 -30.49
N LEU A 45 34.09 3.82 -29.89
CA LEU A 45 34.95 3.10 -28.96
C LEU A 45 35.87 2.07 -29.65
N LEU A 46 35.39 1.45 -30.73
CA LEU A 46 36.14 0.41 -31.45
C LEU A 46 37.34 0.97 -32.21
N LYS A 47 37.21 2.09 -32.93
CA LYS A 47 38.28 2.65 -33.78
C LYS A 47 39.52 3.09 -32.98
N PRO A 48 39.39 3.85 -31.87
CA PRO A 48 40.55 4.20 -31.05
C PRO A 48 41.21 2.98 -30.40
N LEU A 49 40.41 1.96 -30.04
CA LEU A 49 40.91 0.72 -29.45
C LEU A 49 41.71 -0.12 -30.48
N LEU A 50 41.22 -0.22 -31.72
CA LEU A 50 41.95 -0.88 -32.82
C LEU A 50 43.24 -0.14 -33.19
N ALA A 51 43.20 1.20 -33.26
CA ALA A 51 44.37 2.02 -33.57
C ALA A 51 45.49 1.84 -32.52
N ARG A 52 45.13 1.72 -31.24
CA ARG A 52 46.08 1.44 -30.15
C ARG A 52 46.67 0.02 -30.22
N LEU A 53 45.90 -0.96 -30.70
CA LEU A 53 46.36 -2.33 -30.89
C LEU A 53 47.25 -2.51 -32.13
N GLN A 54 47.13 -1.65 -33.14
CA GLN A 54 47.97 -1.70 -34.36
C GLN A 54 49.40 -1.16 -34.15
N GLY A 55 49.62 -0.27 -33.17
CA GLY A 55 50.87 0.48 -33.04
C GLY A 55 52.07 -0.27 -32.43
N GLU A 56 51.91 -1.50 -31.94
CA GLU A 56 52.95 -2.27 -31.21
C GLU A 56 52.80 -3.79 -31.50
N PRO A 57 53.84 -4.63 -31.29
CA PRO A 57 53.76 -6.08 -31.49
C PRO A 57 53.01 -6.75 -30.32
N HIS A 58 51.69 -6.93 -30.48
CA HIS A 58 50.79 -7.47 -29.46
C HIS A 58 50.58 -8.99 -29.51
N ASP A 59 51.64 -9.74 -29.84
CA ASP A 59 51.60 -11.21 -29.99
C ASP A 59 51.18 -11.94 -28.69
N SER A 60 51.34 -11.29 -27.53
CA SER A 60 50.98 -11.86 -26.21
C SER A 60 49.66 -11.33 -25.65
N VAL A 61 48.92 -12.20 -24.96
CA VAL A 61 47.67 -11.85 -24.24
C VAL A 61 47.89 -10.77 -23.17
N ALA A 62 49.08 -10.72 -22.57
CA ALA A 62 49.41 -9.73 -21.54
C ALA A 62 49.55 -8.31 -22.12
N ALA A 63 50.14 -8.18 -23.31
CA ALA A 63 50.26 -6.89 -24.00
C ALA A 63 48.88 -6.32 -24.35
N ARG A 64 47.97 -7.14 -24.87
CA ARG A 64 46.59 -6.71 -25.20
C ARG A 64 45.80 -6.27 -23.97
N ARG A 65 45.96 -6.95 -22.83
CA ARG A 65 45.30 -6.55 -21.57
C ARG A 65 45.73 -5.16 -21.08
N ALA A 66 47.02 -4.84 -21.19
CA ALA A 66 47.51 -3.52 -20.81
C ALA A 66 46.85 -2.39 -21.63
N VAL A 67 46.60 -2.64 -22.92
CA VAL A 67 45.87 -1.69 -23.78
C VAL A 67 44.41 -1.54 -23.34
N TYR A 68 43.71 -2.64 -23.05
CA TYR A 68 42.32 -2.57 -22.58
C TYR A 68 42.20 -1.83 -21.24
N GLU A 69 43.11 -2.08 -20.31
CA GLU A 69 43.15 -1.38 -19.02
C GLU A 69 43.42 0.11 -19.19
N ALA A 70 44.33 0.49 -20.09
CA ALA A 70 44.61 1.90 -20.39
C ALA A 70 43.38 2.61 -20.99
N VAL A 71 42.68 1.97 -21.93
CA VAL A 71 41.44 2.53 -22.52
C VAL A 71 40.32 2.63 -21.48
N GLN A 72 40.21 1.65 -20.58
CA GLN A 72 39.24 1.71 -19.50
C GLN A 72 39.56 2.85 -18.51
N ALA A 73 40.82 3.02 -18.13
CA ALA A 73 41.25 4.10 -17.24
C ALA A 73 41.03 5.49 -17.86
N GLU A 74 41.26 5.63 -19.18
CA GLU A 74 40.97 6.88 -19.91
C GLU A 74 39.47 7.18 -19.96
N LEU A 75 38.63 6.17 -20.19
CA LEU A 75 37.17 6.30 -20.12
C LEU A 75 36.70 6.71 -18.72
N GLU A 76 37.24 6.10 -17.65
CA GLU A 76 36.92 6.46 -16.27
C GLU A 76 37.36 7.88 -15.91
N ALA A 77 38.55 8.29 -16.36
CA ALA A 77 39.04 9.65 -16.18
C ALA A 77 38.14 10.67 -16.90
N GLU A 78 37.64 10.35 -18.09
CA GLU A 78 36.76 11.25 -18.84
C GLU A 78 35.36 11.32 -18.25
N ILE A 79 34.80 10.20 -17.77
CA ILE A 79 33.54 10.18 -17.00
C ILE A 79 33.66 11.10 -15.77
N ALA A 80 34.79 11.06 -15.06
CA ALA A 80 35.03 11.88 -13.88
C ALA A 80 35.19 13.38 -14.21
N ARG A 81 35.80 13.72 -15.35
CA ARG A 81 35.98 15.12 -15.79
C ARG A 81 34.68 15.75 -16.31
N SER A 82 33.90 14.98 -17.05
CA SER A 82 32.73 15.48 -17.78
C SER A 82 31.43 15.51 -16.94
N ALA A 83 31.46 15.05 -15.69
CA ALA A 83 30.31 15.00 -14.78
C ALA A 83 29.04 14.41 -15.43
N VAL A 84 29.24 13.36 -16.23
CA VAL A 84 28.19 12.73 -17.04
C VAL A 84 27.20 12.00 -16.13
N ASP A 85 25.92 11.96 -16.53
CA ASP A 85 24.90 11.13 -15.86
C ASP A 85 25.42 9.69 -15.67
N GLU A 86 25.36 9.20 -14.43
CA GLU A 86 25.84 7.87 -14.05
C GLU A 86 25.21 6.77 -14.92
N ASN A 87 23.98 6.99 -15.41
CA ASN A 87 23.32 6.06 -16.32
C ASN A 87 24.05 5.93 -17.66
N LEU A 88 24.52 7.05 -18.20
CA LEU A 88 25.24 7.09 -19.47
C LEU A 88 26.67 6.57 -19.28
N ALA A 89 27.28 6.85 -18.13
CA ALA A 89 28.56 6.28 -17.73
C ALA A 89 28.52 4.74 -17.66
N ASP A 90 27.52 4.14 -16.99
CA ASP A 90 27.39 2.66 -16.91
C ASP A 90 27.15 2.04 -18.30
N PHE A 91 26.40 2.71 -19.17
CA PHE A 91 26.20 2.29 -20.55
C PHE A 91 27.52 2.21 -21.33
N SER A 92 28.32 3.27 -21.29
CA SER A 92 29.64 3.33 -21.95
C SER A 92 30.62 2.29 -21.39
N ARG A 93 30.64 2.07 -20.07
CA ARG A 93 31.46 1.01 -19.43
C ARG A 93 31.05 -0.39 -19.90
N ARG A 94 29.75 -0.66 -20.04
CA ARG A 94 29.25 -1.96 -20.53
C ARG A 94 29.55 -2.18 -22.00
N ARG A 95 29.38 -1.14 -22.82
CA ARG A 95 29.69 -1.16 -24.25
C ARG A 95 31.16 -1.47 -24.51
N LEU A 96 32.08 -0.84 -23.77
CA LEU A 96 33.52 -1.15 -23.85
C LEU A 96 33.81 -2.62 -23.53
N ARG A 97 33.21 -3.17 -22.46
CA ARG A 97 33.38 -4.58 -22.08
C ARG A 97 32.90 -5.55 -23.16
N VAL A 98 31.79 -5.24 -23.84
CA VAL A 98 31.27 -6.06 -24.95
C VAL A 98 32.22 -6.01 -26.15
N ILE A 99 32.71 -4.81 -26.50
CA ILE A 99 33.67 -4.62 -27.60
C ILE A 99 34.95 -5.43 -27.33
N VAL A 100 35.55 -5.30 -26.14
CA VAL A 100 36.76 -6.04 -25.77
C VAL A 100 36.54 -7.55 -25.82
N ARG A 101 35.38 -8.02 -25.37
CA ARG A 101 35.04 -9.45 -25.40
C ARG A 101 34.93 -10.00 -26.82
N LEU A 102 34.24 -9.29 -27.72
CA LEU A 102 34.10 -9.71 -29.11
C LEU A 102 35.44 -9.66 -29.85
N LEU A 103 36.23 -8.62 -29.61
CA LEU A 103 37.56 -8.48 -30.20
C LEU A 103 38.49 -9.63 -29.80
N GLU A 104 38.54 -10.01 -28.53
CA GLU A 104 39.34 -11.16 -28.08
C GLU A 104 38.85 -12.50 -28.65
N GLN A 105 37.55 -12.65 -28.92
CA GLN A 105 37.03 -13.84 -29.58
C GLN A 105 37.52 -13.93 -31.03
N ASP A 106 37.45 -12.83 -31.76
CA ASP A 106 37.86 -12.77 -33.17
C ASP A 106 39.38 -12.90 -33.34
N ILE A 107 40.18 -12.32 -32.43
CA ILE A 107 41.65 -12.53 -32.37
C ILE A 107 41.98 -14.01 -32.14
N ARG A 108 41.26 -14.71 -31.26
CA ARG A 108 41.49 -16.14 -30.98
C ARG A 108 41.03 -17.05 -32.12
N ALA A 109 40.09 -16.59 -32.94
CA ALA A 109 39.58 -17.29 -34.11
C ALA A 109 40.41 -17.00 -35.37
N ASP A 110 41.54 -16.29 -35.25
CA ASP A 110 42.45 -15.94 -36.34
C ASP A 110 41.79 -15.11 -37.46
N VAL A 111 40.80 -14.29 -37.09
CA VAL A 111 40.14 -13.35 -38.01
C VAL A 111 41.05 -12.16 -38.27
N ALA A 112 41.04 -11.59 -39.48
CA ALA A 112 41.83 -10.41 -39.83
C ALA A 112 41.30 -9.12 -39.19
N VAL A 113 41.54 -8.95 -37.89
CA VAL A 113 41.03 -7.86 -37.02
C VAL A 113 41.56 -6.46 -37.41
N PHE A 114 42.68 -6.42 -38.11
CA PHE A 114 43.37 -5.17 -38.52
C PHE A 114 43.08 -4.76 -39.96
N ALA A 115 42.23 -5.49 -40.68
CA ALA A 115 41.83 -5.13 -42.04
C ALA A 115 41.07 -3.78 -42.04
N PRO A 116 41.24 -2.95 -43.08
CA PRO A 116 40.50 -1.69 -43.20
C PRO A 116 38.99 -1.97 -43.24
N GLY A 117 38.25 -1.35 -42.31
CA GLY A 117 36.79 -1.55 -42.19
C GLY A 117 36.35 -2.69 -41.28
N TYR A 118 37.27 -3.28 -40.49
CA TYR A 118 36.92 -4.34 -39.55
C TYR A 118 35.83 -3.91 -38.54
N LEU A 119 34.79 -4.73 -38.46
CA LEU A 119 33.71 -4.64 -37.48
C LEU A 119 33.33 -6.07 -37.06
N PRO A 120 33.35 -6.41 -35.75
CA PRO A 120 32.92 -7.72 -35.30
C PRO A 120 31.48 -8.01 -35.75
N ALA A 121 31.23 -9.20 -36.32
CA ALA A 121 29.95 -9.54 -36.93
C ALA A 121 28.75 -9.42 -35.96
N LYS A 122 28.98 -9.63 -34.67
CA LYS A 122 27.95 -9.55 -33.61
C LYS A 122 27.88 -8.19 -32.92
N LEU A 123 28.78 -7.24 -33.23
CA LEU A 123 28.89 -6.00 -32.46
C LEU A 123 27.63 -5.14 -32.55
N VAL A 124 27.06 -4.99 -33.75
CA VAL A 124 25.85 -4.18 -33.94
C VAL A 124 24.67 -4.79 -33.18
N ALA A 125 24.45 -6.09 -33.31
CA ALA A 125 23.36 -6.79 -32.64
C ALA A 125 23.48 -6.78 -31.10
N GLU A 126 24.69 -6.91 -30.56
CA GLU A 126 24.91 -6.83 -29.10
C GLU A 126 24.81 -5.40 -28.58
N ASP A 127 25.22 -4.39 -29.35
CA ASP A 127 25.06 -2.98 -28.97
C ASP A 127 23.59 -2.55 -28.98
N GLU A 128 22.80 -2.97 -29.99
CA GLU A 128 21.36 -2.75 -30.03
C GLU A 128 20.64 -3.42 -28.84
N ARG A 129 21.03 -4.66 -28.49
CA ARG A 129 20.50 -5.36 -27.31
C ARG A 129 20.84 -4.61 -26.02
N LEU A 130 22.06 -4.09 -25.90
CA LEU A 130 22.49 -3.32 -24.75
C LEU A 130 21.71 -2.00 -24.64
N ALA A 131 21.52 -1.29 -25.76
CA ALA A 131 20.73 -0.06 -25.84
C ALA A 131 19.26 -0.29 -25.47
N ALA A 132 18.63 -1.33 -26.02
CA ALA A 132 17.26 -1.69 -25.67
C ALA A 132 17.10 -2.12 -24.20
N ALA A 133 18.12 -2.77 -23.62
CA ALA A 133 18.13 -3.11 -22.19
C ALA A 133 18.31 -1.86 -21.30
N HIS A 134 19.13 -0.90 -21.72
CA HIS A 134 19.32 0.38 -21.03
C HIS A 134 18.05 1.23 -21.06
N ALA A 135 17.43 1.41 -22.24
CA ALA A 135 16.17 2.12 -22.40
C ALA A 135 15.06 1.54 -21.49
N ARG A 136 14.92 0.21 -21.42
CA ARG A 136 13.96 -0.46 -20.51
C ARG A 136 14.26 -0.27 -19.02
N ARG A 137 15.51 -0.01 -18.63
CA ARG A 137 15.86 0.31 -17.24
C ARG A 137 15.60 1.77 -16.92
N ALA A 138 15.93 2.67 -17.84
CA ALA A 138 15.65 4.10 -17.72
C ALA A 138 14.13 4.34 -17.60
N GLU A 139 13.34 3.67 -18.44
CA GLU A 139 11.88 3.76 -18.40
C GLU A 139 11.30 3.24 -17.09
N ARG A 140 11.78 2.08 -16.60
CA ARG A 140 11.34 1.54 -15.30
C ARG A 140 11.68 2.48 -14.13
N ARG A 141 12.87 3.07 -14.14
CA ARG A 141 13.27 4.06 -13.11
C ARG A 141 12.38 5.30 -13.16
N LYS A 142 12.14 5.88 -14.33
CA LYS A 142 11.20 7.01 -14.48
C LYS A 142 9.81 6.66 -13.94
N GLN A 143 9.32 5.46 -14.24
CA GLN A 143 8.04 4.99 -13.71
C GLN A 143 8.05 4.80 -12.19
N ASP A 144 9.15 4.29 -11.64
CA ASP A 144 9.31 4.11 -10.19
C ASP A 144 9.46 5.46 -9.46
N GLU A 145 10.25 6.39 -9.98
CA GLU A 145 10.38 7.77 -9.47
C GLU A 145 9.05 8.53 -9.54
N ALA A 146 8.33 8.44 -10.66
CA ALA A 146 7.00 9.03 -10.78
C ALA A 146 6.00 8.41 -9.79
N ARG A 147 6.07 7.09 -9.57
CA ARG A 147 5.26 6.40 -8.54
C ARG A 147 5.64 6.84 -7.13
N GLU A 148 6.92 7.01 -6.83
CA GLU A 148 7.40 7.46 -5.52
C GLU A 148 7.03 8.91 -5.24
N ALA A 149 7.18 9.82 -6.22
CA ALA A 149 6.76 11.21 -6.12
C ALA A 149 5.24 11.31 -5.86
N ARG A 150 4.43 10.52 -6.56
CA ARG A 150 2.97 10.42 -6.32
C ARG A 150 2.66 9.92 -4.91
N ARG A 151 3.35 8.88 -4.44
CA ARG A 151 3.18 8.36 -3.08
C ARG A 151 3.58 9.38 -2.02
N HIS A 152 4.64 10.14 -2.26
CA HIS A 152 5.11 11.19 -1.36
C HIS A 152 4.11 12.34 -1.26
N ALA A 153 3.62 12.83 -2.40
CA ALA A 153 2.58 13.86 -2.48
C ALA A 153 1.31 13.43 -1.73
N SER A 154 0.82 12.21 -1.97
CA SER A 154 -0.35 11.64 -1.28
C SER A 154 -0.14 11.47 0.24
N ARG A 155 1.04 11.01 0.68
CA ARG A 155 1.35 10.85 2.12
C ARG A 155 1.39 12.18 2.86
N ASN A 156 1.91 13.21 2.22
CA ASN A 156 2.15 14.51 2.86
C ASN A 156 1.05 15.53 2.57
N ASP A 157 0.02 15.17 1.81
CA ASP A 157 -1.08 16.05 1.38
C ASP A 157 -0.56 17.29 0.63
N ILE A 158 0.51 17.10 -0.17
CA ILE A 158 1.14 18.13 -0.99
C ILE A 158 0.63 17.96 -2.42
N ALA A 159 0.39 19.08 -3.13
CA ALA A 159 0.08 19.03 -4.55
C ALA A 159 1.25 18.38 -5.32
N LEU A 160 0.94 17.39 -6.16
CA LEU A 160 1.94 16.80 -7.04
C LEU A 160 2.20 17.77 -8.20
N GLU A 161 3.36 18.40 -8.18
CA GLU A 161 3.85 19.18 -9.32
C GLU A 161 4.44 18.21 -10.35
N ILE A 162 3.87 18.23 -11.55
CA ILE A 162 4.39 17.46 -12.69
C ILE A 162 5.25 18.43 -13.47
N GLU A 163 6.57 18.17 -13.55
CA GLU A 163 7.45 18.92 -14.44
C GLU A 163 7.01 18.69 -15.88
N VAL A 164 6.49 19.75 -16.49
CA VAL A 164 6.05 19.77 -17.89
C VAL A 164 7.28 19.98 -18.77
N ALA A 165 7.35 19.29 -19.90
CA ALA A 165 8.41 19.50 -20.86
C ALA A 165 8.31 20.93 -21.45
N ARG A 166 9.44 21.62 -21.64
CA ARG A 166 9.46 23.05 -22.04
C ARG A 166 8.73 23.35 -23.35
N ASP A 167 8.63 22.36 -24.23
CA ASP A 167 7.89 22.40 -25.48
C ASP A 167 6.36 22.32 -25.30
N GLU A 168 5.89 21.68 -24.24
CA GLU A 168 4.46 21.57 -23.92
C GLU A 168 3.96 22.73 -23.02
N GLU A 169 4.87 23.52 -22.45
CA GLU A 169 4.56 24.56 -21.46
C GLU A 169 3.72 25.70 -22.08
N ASP A 170 4.06 26.10 -23.31
CA ASP A 170 3.34 27.14 -24.07
C ASP A 170 1.94 26.66 -24.48
N ASP A 171 1.83 25.43 -24.99
CA ASP A 171 0.54 24.82 -25.37
C ASP A 171 -0.37 24.65 -24.16
N LEU A 172 0.19 24.22 -23.03
CA LEU A 172 -0.53 24.10 -21.77
C LEU A 172 -0.93 25.46 -21.20
N ALA A 173 -0.12 26.51 -21.39
CA ALA A 173 -0.49 27.86 -20.97
C ALA A 173 -1.74 28.35 -21.72
N ILE A 174 -1.80 28.13 -23.04
CA ILE A 174 -2.99 28.44 -23.86
C ILE A 174 -4.21 27.64 -23.38
N LEU A 175 -4.03 26.35 -23.11
CA LEU A 175 -5.09 25.48 -22.59
C LEU A 175 -5.59 25.94 -21.22
N ARG A 176 -4.68 26.35 -20.33
CA ARG A 176 -4.98 26.84 -18.98
C ARG A 176 -5.78 28.15 -19.04
N ASP A 177 -5.43 29.03 -19.97
CA ASP A 177 -6.12 30.31 -20.17
C ASP A 177 -7.54 30.10 -20.73
N ARG A 178 -7.70 29.22 -21.73
CA ARG A 178 -9.02 28.82 -22.25
C ARG A 178 -9.88 28.12 -21.19
N LEU A 179 -9.27 27.27 -20.37
CA LEU A 179 -9.96 26.62 -19.24
C LEU A 179 -10.40 27.61 -18.18
N ARG A 180 -9.61 28.66 -17.91
CA ARG A 180 -10.00 29.76 -17.02
C ARG A 180 -11.19 30.52 -17.59
N GLY A 181 -11.17 30.90 -18.87
CA GLY A 181 -12.31 31.56 -19.51
C GLY A 181 -13.59 30.70 -19.51
N LEU A 182 -13.46 29.38 -19.69
CA LEU A 182 -14.59 28.44 -19.56
C LEU A 182 -15.10 28.31 -18.12
N HIS A 183 -14.20 28.37 -17.13
CA HIS A 183 -14.57 28.37 -15.71
C HIS A 183 -15.19 29.69 -15.26
N GLU A 184 -14.79 30.83 -15.82
CA GLU A 184 -15.35 32.15 -15.53
C GLU A 184 -16.81 32.28 -16.00
N GLY A 185 -17.19 31.53 -17.04
CA GLY A 185 -18.58 31.44 -17.53
C GLY A 185 -19.48 30.54 -16.68
N HIS A 186 -18.92 29.70 -15.81
CA HIS A 186 -19.66 29.06 -14.73
C HIS A 186 -19.62 30.01 -13.52
N PRO A 187 -20.75 30.32 -12.86
CA PRO A 187 -20.67 30.93 -11.53
C PRO A 187 -19.75 30.05 -10.68
N PRO A 188 -18.93 30.60 -9.77
CA PRO A 188 -18.11 29.80 -8.90
C PRO A 188 -19.05 28.93 -8.07
N ASP A 189 -19.33 27.72 -8.56
CA ASP A 189 -19.99 26.72 -7.75
C ASP A 189 -19.10 26.54 -6.54
N MET A 190 -19.72 26.29 -5.40
CA MET A 190 -19.13 26.17 -4.06
C MET A 190 -18.18 24.95 -3.96
N ALA A 191 -17.18 24.87 -4.83
CA ALA A 191 -16.21 23.79 -4.99
C ALA A 191 -14.83 24.19 -4.43
N GLY A 192 -14.58 25.49 -4.23
CA GLY A 192 -13.27 26.02 -3.82
C GLY A 192 -13.09 26.32 -2.33
N ARG A 193 -14.05 26.01 -1.45
CA ARG A 193 -13.89 26.27 0.00
C ARG A 193 -14.64 25.23 0.80
N PHE A 194 -13.97 24.11 1.10
CA PHE A 194 -14.48 23.01 1.92
C PHE A 194 -15.93 22.64 1.57
N GLN A 195 -16.15 21.71 0.62
CA GLN A 195 -17.40 20.96 0.74
C GLN A 195 -17.40 20.38 2.16
N PRO A 196 -18.39 20.72 3.02
CA PRO A 196 -18.38 20.22 4.37
C PRO A 196 -18.38 18.70 4.23
N VAL A 197 -17.37 18.04 4.80
CA VAL A 197 -17.20 16.57 4.79
C VAL A 197 -18.54 15.86 5.02
N GLY A 198 -19.43 16.47 5.81
CA GLY A 198 -20.82 16.01 6.02
C GLY A 198 -21.71 15.93 4.77
N ARG A 199 -21.64 16.86 3.81
CA ARG A 199 -22.46 16.81 2.58
C ARG A 199 -22.05 15.64 1.68
N THR A 200 -20.75 15.44 1.49
CA THR A 200 -20.23 14.31 0.71
C THR A 200 -20.51 12.98 1.42
N LEU A 201 -20.33 12.92 2.74
CA LEU A 201 -20.66 11.74 3.54
C LEU A 201 -22.16 11.40 3.48
N MET A 202 -23.04 12.41 3.59
CA MET A 202 -24.49 12.22 3.48
C MET A 202 -24.90 11.74 2.09
N ALA A 203 -24.33 12.35 1.03
CA ALA A 203 -24.56 11.89 -0.34
C ALA A 203 -24.13 10.43 -0.52
N MET A 204 -22.98 10.06 0.06
CA MET A 204 -22.49 8.69 0.02
C MET A 204 -23.38 7.73 0.82
N PHE A 205 -23.87 8.14 1.98
CA PHE A 205 -24.82 7.38 2.77
C PHE A 205 -26.12 7.12 1.99
N ILE A 206 -26.69 8.13 1.36
CA ILE A 206 -27.89 8.00 0.51
C ILE A 206 -27.62 7.07 -0.67
N TYR A 207 -26.46 7.21 -1.33
CA TYR A 207 -26.04 6.33 -2.42
C TYR A 207 -25.97 4.86 -1.97
N GLN A 208 -25.27 4.60 -0.86
CA GLN A 208 -25.10 3.25 -0.34
C GLN A 208 -26.43 2.64 0.13
N LEU A 209 -27.35 3.45 0.67
CA LEU A 209 -28.72 3.01 0.96
C LEU A 209 -29.48 2.61 -0.31
N HIS A 210 -29.35 3.35 -1.41
CA HIS A 210 -29.96 2.97 -2.68
C HIS A 210 -29.39 1.67 -3.25
N VAL A 211 -28.07 1.49 -3.16
CA VAL A 211 -27.41 0.23 -3.56
C VAL A 211 -27.95 -0.93 -2.74
N MET A 212 -28.04 -0.77 -1.42
CA MET A 212 -28.55 -1.81 -0.51
C MET A 212 -30.02 -2.15 -0.80
N HIS A 213 -30.87 -1.16 -1.09
CA HIS A 213 -32.26 -1.39 -1.49
C HIS A 213 -32.37 -2.08 -2.86
N GLY A 214 -31.46 -1.77 -3.79
CA GLY A 214 -31.42 -2.36 -5.13
C GLY A 214 -30.94 -3.81 -5.14
N GLU A 215 -30.03 -4.19 -4.24
CA GLU A 215 -29.47 -5.55 -4.20
C GLU A 215 -30.48 -6.61 -3.73
N SER A 216 -31.40 -6.31 -2.79
CA SER A 216 -32.58 -7.14 -2.49
C SER A 216 -33.38 -6.65 -1.27
N ARG A 217 -34.72 -6.63 -1.36
CA ARG A 217 -35.63 -6.43 -0.20
C ARG A 217 -35.43 -7.48 0.92
N ILE A 218 -34.87 -8.64 0.58
CA ILE A 218 -34.62 -9.76 1.51
C ILE A 218 -33.45 -9.43 2.44
N ALA A 219 -32.55 -8.50 2.09
CA ALA A 219 -31.38 -8.16 2.90
C ALA A 219 -31.76 -7.66 4.31
N LEU A 220 -32.84 -6.88 4.43
CA LEU A 220 -33.31 -6.39 5.74
C LEU A 220 -33.88 -7.53 6.60
N VAL A 221 -34.68 -8.41 6.00
CA VAL A 221 -35.21 -9.61 6.70
C VAL A 221 -34.05 -10.52 7.12
N TRP A 222 -33.03 -10.65 6.29
CA TRP A 222 -31.84 -11.43 6.59
C TRP A 222 -31.03 -10.86 7.76
N ALA A 223 -31.08 -9.55 8.00
CA ALA A 223 -30.43 -8.91 9.15
C ALA A 223 -31.05 -9.34 10.50
N LEU A 224 -32.31 -9.82 10.52
CA LEU A 224 -32.95 -10.38 11.71
C LEU A 224 -32.53 -11.83 11.99
N VAL A 225 -32.25 -12.61 10.94
CA VAL A 225 -31.95 -14.04 11.08
C VAL A 225 -30.70 -14.27 11.92
N GLY A 226 -29.63 -13.51 11.65
CA GLY A 226 -28.35 -13.65 12.36
C GLY A 226 -28.47 -13.49 13.89
N PRO A 227 -29.04 -12.36 14.38
CA PRO A 227 -29.30 -12.16 15.80
C PRO A 227 -30.23 -13.20 16.40
N VAL A 228 -31.32 -13.58 15.72
CA VAL A 228 -32.26 -14.59 16.24
C VAL A 228 -31.58 -15.94 16.42
N VAL A 229 -30.77 -16.39 15.46
CA VAL A 229 -30.03 -17.66 15.56
C VAL A 229 -29.04 -17.65 16.72
N LEU A 230 -28.30 -16.56 16.90
CA LEU A 230 -27.33 -16.48 17.99
C LEU A 230 -28.04 -16.31 19.36
N LEU A 231 -29.13 -15.55 19.40
CA LEU A 231 -29.99 -15.41 20.57
C LEU A 231 -30.52 -16.79 21.00
N THR A 232 -31.12 -17.55 20.09
CA THR A 232 -31.67 -18.88 20.41
C THR A 232 -30.59 -19.86 20.84
N LEU A 233 -29.40 -19.78 20.25
CA LEU A 233 -28.24 -20.57 20.68
C LEU A 233 -27.84 -20.23 22.12
N ILE A 234 -27.70 -18.95 22.45
CA ILE A 234 -27.32 -18.52 23.81
C ILE A 234 -28.42 -18.89 24.80
N SER A 235 -29.68 -18.59 24.51
CA SER A 235 -30.79 -18.87 25.40
C SER A 235 -30.98 -20.36 25.65
N SER A 236 -30.88 -21.20 24.60
CA SER A 236 -31.02 -22.66 24.74
C SER A 236 -29.92 -23.25 25.62
N LEU A 237 -28.68 -22.76 25.51
CA LEU A 237 -27.57 -23.19 26.36
C LEU A 237 -27.88 -22.99 27.85
N TYR A 238 -28.35 -21.81 28.25
CA TYR A 238 -28.69 -21.53 29.66
C TYR A 238 -29.92 -22.30 30.14
N ILE A 239 -30.96 -22.40 29.30
CA ILE A 239 -32.17 -23.15 29.65
C ILE A 239 -31.86 -24.63 29.84
N LEU A 240 -31.00 -25.23 28.99
CA LEU A 240 -30.54 -26.61 29.15
C LEU A 240 -29.72 -26.82 30.44
N MET A 241 -29.03 -25.78 30.92
CA MET A 241 -28.35 -25.77 32.22
C MET A 241 -29.31 -25.52 33.41
N GLY A 242 -30.62 -25.37 33.17
CA GLY A 242 -31.62 -25.09 34.20
C GLY A 242 -31.64 -23.64 34.70
N MET A 243 -30.96 -22.73 33.99
CA MET A 243 -30.87 -21.32 34.35
C MET A 243 -31.90 -20.52 33.56
N HIS A 244 -32.82 -19.87 34.26
CA HIS A 244 -33.80 -18.94 33.67
C HIS A 244 -33.46 -17.46 33.89
N PHE A 245 -32.63 -17.19 34.89
CA PHE A 245 -32.14 -15.86 35.22
C PHE A 245 -30.63 -15.89 35.43
N ILE A 246 -29.96 -14.83 35.00
CA ILE A 246 -28.52 -14.62 35.10
C ILE A 246 -28.30 -13.32 35.87
N LEU A 247 -27.89 -13.40 37.14
CA LEU A 247 -27.62 -12.20 37.96
C LEU A 247 -28.78 -11.19 37.93
N GLY A 248 -30.04 -11.69 37.99
CA GLY A 248 -31.25 -10.87 37.92
C GLY A 248 -31.74 -10.51 36.51
N MET A 249 -31.02 -10.88 35.46
CA MET A 249 -31.42 -10.68 34.06
C MET A 249 -32.14 -11.91 33.52
N ASP A 250 -33.24 -11.74 32.80
CA ASP A 250 -33.85 -12.87 32.08
C ASP A 250 -32.95 -13.32 30.91
N VAL A 251 -32.85 -14.63 30.71
CA VAL A 251 -31.91 -15.26 29.77
C VAL A 251 -32.13 -14.83 28.32
N GLN A 252 -33.38 -14.60 27.92
CA GLN A 252 -33.76 -14.23 26.56
C GLN A 252 -33.30 -12.81 26.24
N THR A 253 -33.55 -11.86 27.15
CA THR A 253 -33.09 -10.46 27.00
C THR A 253 -31.56 -10.38 27.10
N PHE A 254 -30.96 -11.14 28.01
CA PHE A 254 -29.50 -11.27 28.10
C PHE A 254 -28.88 -11.71 26.76
N ALA A 255 -29.46 -12.76 26.16
CA ALA A 255 -29.04 -13.29 24.87
C ALA A 255 -29.32 -12.29 23.73
N LEU A 256 -30.46 -11.61 23.75
CA LEU A 256 -30.85 -10.61 22.74
C LEU A 256 -29.83 -9.46 22.68
N LEU A 257 -29.47 -8.88 23.83
CA LEU A 257 -28.51 -7.78 23.90
C LEU A 257 -27.12 -8.21 23.42
N GLY A 258 -26.64 -9.37 23.87
CA GLY A 258 -25.35 -9.91 23.45
C GLY A 258 -25.31 -10.26 21.97
N ALA A 259 -26.28 -11.04 21.50
CA ALA A 259 -26.33 -11.53 20.13
C ALA A 259 -26.48 -10.39 19.13
N THR A 260 -27.44 -9.48 19.35
CA THR A 260 -27.75 -8.42 18.39
C THR A 260 -26.62 -7.39 18.32
N THR A 261 -26.06 -6.98 19.47
CA THR A 261 -24.91 -6.05 19.51
C THR A 261 -23.70 -6.65 18.81
N TRP A 262 -23.41 -7.93 19.05
CA TRP A 262 -22.24 -8.56 18.45
C TRP A 262 -22.41 -8.82 16.95
N ILE A 263 -23.59 -9.26 16.51
CA ILE A 263 -23.87 -9.43 15.09
C ILE A 263 -23.80 -8.09 14.36
N MET A 264 -24.31 -7.00 14.96
CA MET A 264 -24.13 -5.64 14.46
C MET A 264 -22.65 -5.29 14.33
N PHE A 265 -21.87 -5.47 15.41
CA PHE A 265 -20.43 -5.21 15.44
C PHE A 265 -19.73 -5.93 14.29
N ARG A 266 -20.00 -7.22 14.13
CA ARG A 266 -19.45 -8.05 13.06
C ARG A 266 -19.79 -7.51 11.67
N GLN A 267 -21.05 -7.16 11.42
CA GLN A 267 -21.46 -6.62 10.11
C GLN A 267 -20.74 -5.30 9.82
N ILE A 268 -20.68 -4.40 10.80
CA ILE A 268 -19.98 -3.11 10.64
C ILE A 268 -18.50 -3.36 10.30
N VAL A 269 -17.79 -4.22 11.05
CA VAL A 269 -16.37 -4.52 10.80
C VAL A 269 -16.13 -5.03 9.38
N PHE A 270 -16.88 -6.03 8.92
CA PHE A 270 -16.65 -6.64 7.60
C PHE A 270 -17.12 -5.77 6.44
N ARG A 271 -18.25 -5.07 6.59
CA ARG A 271 -18.81 -4.23 5.52
C ARG A 271 -18.00 -2.96 5.33
N SER A 272 -17.57 -2.33 6.43
CA SER A 272 -16.71 -1.14 6.37
C SER A 272 -15.30 -1.49 5.87
N SER A 273 -14.70 -2.60 6.31
CA SER A 273 -13.38 -3.04 5.83
C SER A 273 -13.39 -3.42 4.34
N THR A 274 -14.46 -4.09 3.88
CA THR A 274 -14.62 -4.40 2.45
C THR A 274 -14.80 -3.12 1.64
N ALA A 275 -15.68 -2.20 2.07
CA ALA A 275 -15.89 -0.94 1.38
C ALA A 275 -14.66 -0.04 1.36
N TYR A 276 -13.82 -0.11 2.40
CA TYR A 276 -12.53 0.59 2.43
C TYR A 276 -11.61 0.15 1.27
N VAL A 277 -11.56 -1.15 0.98
CA VAL A 277 -10.68 -1.72 -0.06
C VAL A 277 -11.32 -1.71 -1.45
N SER A 278 -12.63 -1.96 -1.56
CA SER A 278 -13.32 -2.19 -2.83
C SER A 278 -13.79 -0.91 -3.52
N ALA A 279 -13.80 0.24 -2.85
CA ALA A 279 -14.36 1.49 -3.37
C ALA A 279 -13.56 2.17 -4.49
N ARG A 280 -12.59 1.50 -5.13
CA ARG A 280 -11.73 2.09 -6.16
C ARG A 280 -12.48 2.84 -7.25
N GLY A 281 -13.65 2.36 -7.69
CA GLY A 281 -14.47 3.07 -8.69
C GLY A 281 -15.07 4.39 -8.21
N LEU A 282 -15.40 4.51 -6.91
CA LEU A 282 -15.95 5.74 -6.33
C LEU A 282 -14.87 6.76 -5.99
N LEU A 283 -13.62 6.31 -5.79
CA LEU A 283 -12.50 7.20 -5.48
C LEU A 283 -12.11 8.12 -6.66
N ASN A 284 -12.67 7.87 -7.85
CA ASN A 284 -12.53 8.78 -9.00
C ASN A 284 -13.33 10.09 -8.83
N PHE A 285 -14.30 10.13 -7.91
CA PHE A 285 -15.06 11.35 -7.63
C PHE A 285 -14.30 12.26 -6.66
N GLN A 286 -14.24 13.56 -6.98
CA GLN A 286 -13.61 14.56 -6.12
C GLN A 286 -14.25 14.59 -4.72
N GLY A 287 -13.41 14.59 -3.69
CA GLY A 287 -13.84 14.64 -2.28
C GLY A 287 -14.21 13.30 -1.65
N VAL A 288 -14.21 12.20 -2.40
CA VAL A 288 -14.52 10.87 -1.86
C VAL A 288 -13.26 10.19 -1.32
N THR A 289 -13.27 9.82 -0.04
CA THR A 289 -12.15 9.11 0.61
C THR A 289 -12.53 7.67 0.99
N PRO A 290 -11.57 6.72 1.04
CA PRO A 290 -11.84 5.36 1.51
C PRO A 290 -12.43 5.33 2.93
N LEU A 291 -11.99 6.26 3.78
CA LEU A 291 -12.54 6.47 5.11
C LEU A 291 -14.03 6.80 5.06
N MET A 292 -14.46 7.71 4.19
CA MET A 292 -15.89 8.04 4.02
C MET A 292 -16.71 6.83 3.58
N CYS A 293 -16.18 5.95 2.73
CA CYS A 293 -16.85 4.69 2.35
C CYS A 293 -17.09 3.80 3.57
N ALA A 294 -16.05 3.60 4.37
CA ALA A 294 -16.10 2.78 5.57
C ALA A 294 -17.07 3.36 6.61
N LEU A 295 -17.05 4.68 6.83
CA LEU A 295 -17.94 5.38 7.76
C LEU A 295 -19.40 5.35 7.30
N ALA A 296 -19.67 5.55 6.00
CA ALA A 296 -21.02 5.47 5.46
C ALA A 296 -21.62 4.08 5.67
N GLN A 297 -20.86 3.01 5.39
CA GLN A 297 -21.28 1.64 5.69
C GLN A 297 -21.54 1.42 7.18
N SER A 298 -20.64 1.91 8.04
CA SER A 298 -20.80 1.80 9.48
C SER A 298 -22.09 2.45 9.96
N LEU A 299 -22.40 3.66 9.48
CA LEU A 299 -23.62 4.38 9.85
C LEU A 299 -24.88 3.63 9.39
N ILE A 300 -24.87 3.07 8.17
CA ILE A 300 -26.00 2.27 7.65
C ILE A 300 -26.26 1.08 8.57
N TYR A 301 -25.22 0.31 8.89
CA TYR A 301 -25.40 -0.89 9.71
C TYR A 301 -25.75 -0.58 11.16
N VAL A 302 -25.24 0.51 11.77
CA VAL A 302 -25.75 0.97 13.07
C VAL A 302 -27.24 1.26 12.98
N SER A 303 -27.67 1.99 11.95
CA SER A 303 -29.09 2.36 11.76
C SER A 303 -29.99 1.13 11.57
N VAL A 304 -29.56 0.18 10.73
CA VAL A 304 -30.27 -1.09 10.50
C VAL A 304 -30.41 -1.87 11.80
N TYR A 305 -29.34 -2.01 12.57
CA TYR A 305 -29.38 -2.81 13.79
C TYR A 305 -30.11 -2.13 14.95
N LEU A 306 -30.19 -0.79 14.99
CA LEU A 306 -31.09 -0.09 15.91
C LEU A 306 -32.56 -0.44 15.63
N VAL A 307 -32.94 -0.54 14.34
CA VAL A 307 -34.28 -1.02 13.96
C VAL A 307 -34.47 -2.49 14.32
N VAL A 308 -33.46 -3.34 14.07
CA VAL A 308 -33.51 -4.76 14.48
C VAL A 308 -33.69 -4.90 15.98
N PHE A 309 -32.96 -4.11 16.79
CA PHE A 309 -33.15 -4.06 18.24
C PHE A 309 -34.59 -3.71 18.63
N ALA A 310 -35.14 -2.64 18.04
CA ALA A 310 -36.52 -2.22 18.32
C ALA A 310 -37.53 -3.32 17.98
N VAL A 311 -37.37 -3.99 16.83
CA VAL A 311 -38.23 -5.11 16.40
C VAL A 311 -38.10 -6.31 17.34
N LEU A 312 -36.88 -6.73 17.69
CA LEU A 312 -36.68 -7.90 18.55
C LEU A 312 -37.15 -7.66 19.98
N ILE A 313 -36.91 -6.46 20.53
CA ILE A 313 -37.39 -6.10 21.87
C ILE A 313 -38.91 -6.03 21.88
N SER A 314 -39.54 -5.36 20.91
CA SER A 314 -41.01 -5.25 20.86
C SER A 314 -41.69 -6.60 20.65
N ALA A 315 -41.22 -7.43 19.71
CA ALA A 315 -41.77 -8.75 19.46
C ALA A 315 -41.53 -9.69 20.65
N GLY A 316 -40.33 -9.69 21.22
CA GLY A 316 -39.99 -10.49 22.40
C GLY A 316 -40.81 -10.10 23.62
N HIS A 317 -41.06 -8.81 23.81
CA HIS A 317 -41.90 -8.31 24.90
C HIS A 317 -43.37 -8.68 24.70
N ALA A 318 -43.90 -8.55 23.49
CA ALA A 318 -45.27 -8.95 23.16
C ALA A 318 -45.53 -10.45 23.39
N LEU A 319 -44.49 -11.28 23.23
CA LEU A 319 -44.53 -12.73 23.49
C LEU A 319 -44.27 -13.08 24.98
N GLY A 320 -43.98 -12.10 25.83
CA GLY A 320 -43.67 -12.32 27.25
C GLY A 320 -42.29 -12.92 27.52
N PHE A 321 -41.38 -12.89 26.55
CA PHE A 321 -40.03 -13.45 26.68
C PHE A 321 -38.98 -12.40 27.07
N VAL A 322 -39.20 -11.12 26.74
CA VAL A 322 -38.19 -10.06 26.88
C VAL A 322 -38.70 -8.95 27.82
N THR A 323 -37.82 -8.49 28.71
CA THR A 323 -38.06 -7.36 29.59
C THR A 323 -37.79 -6.04 28.86
N LEU A 324 -38.48 -4.97 29.23
CA LEU A 324 -38.24 -3.66 28.63
C LEU A 324 -37.03 -2.97 29.30
N PRO A 325 -36.28 -2.14 28.55
CA PRO A 325 -35.16 -1.39 29.12
C PRO A 325 -35.63 -0.37 30.14
N ILE A 326 -34.88 -0.22 31.24
CA ILE A 326 -35.08 0.87 32.21
C ILE A 326 -34.76 2.24 31.58
N SER A 327 -33.74 2.28 30.72
CA SER A 327 -33.31 3.49 30.02
C SER A 327 -33.10 3.21 28.52
N TRP A 328 -34.06 3.65 27.71
CA TRP A 328 -33.92 3.63 26.25
C TRP A 328 -32.68 4.43 25.79
N PRO A 329 -32.44 5.68 26.28
CA PRO A 329 -31.28 6.45 25.84
C PRO A 329 -29.95 5.80 26.24
N GLY A 330 -29.87 5.23 27.45
CA GLY A 330 -28.66 4.57 27.93
C GLY A 330 -28.33 3.32 27.12
N SER A 331 -29.35 2.49 26.86
CA SER A 331 -29.19 1.29 26.03
C SER A 331 -28.75 1.62 24.61
N ILE A 332 -29.41 2.60 23.97
CA ILE A 332 -29.06 3.06 22.61
C ILE A 332 -27.65 3.63 22.58
N LEU A 333 -27.25 4.42 23.58
CA LEU A 333 -25.91 5.01 23.66
C LEU A 333 -24.83 3.92 23.63
N PHE A 334 -24.92 2.88 24.47
CA PHE A 334 -23.93 1.82 24.48
C PHE A 334 -23.93 0.96 23.21
N VAL A 335 -25.10 0.74 22.59
CA VAL A 335 -25.18 0.11 21.26
C VAL A 335 -24.43 0.95 20.23
N VAL A 336 -24.64 2.27 20.20
CA VAL A 336 -23.94 3.18 19.28
C VAL A 336 -22.44 3.22 19.56
N LEU A 337 -22.00 3.26 20.82
CA LEU A 337 -20.58 3.22 21.18
C LEU A 337 -19.91 1.91 20.75
N MET A 338 -20.60 0.78 20.88
CA MET A 338 -20.15 -0.50 20.32
C MET A 338 -20.10 -0.46 18.78
N GLY A 339 -21.03 0.24 18.14
CA GLY A 339 -20.99 0.54 16.71
C GLY A 339 -19.77 1.38 16.29
N CYS A 340 -19.42 2.41 17.07
CA CYS A 340 -18.21 3.21 16.86
C CYS A 340 -16.93 2.37 17.00
N CYS A 341 -16.88 1.49 18.00
CA CYS A 341 -15.80 0.51 18.14
C CYS A 341 -15.66 -0.38 16.90
N ALA A 342 -16.80 -0.88 16.39
CA ALA A 342 -16.83 -1.71 15.19
C ALA A 342 -16.36 -0.95 13.94
N ALA A 343 -16.75 0.33 13.81
CA ALA A 343 -16.33 1.19 12.73
C ALA A 343 -14.81 1.40 12.74
N ALA A 344 -14.23 1.69 13.92
CA ALA A 344 -12.79 1.83 14.08
C ALA A 344 -12.04 0.52 13.74
N MET A 345 -12.53 -0.62 14.24
CA MET A 345 -11.96 -1.93 13.91
C MET A 345 -12.07 -2.26 12.42
N GLY A 346 -13.18 -1.90 11.78
CA GLY A 346 -13.38 -2.10 10.35
C GLY A 346 -12.47 -1.24 9.47
N VAL A 347 -12.25 0.02 9.83
CA VAL A 347 -11.25 0.88 9.18
C VAL A 347 -9.84 0.30 9.36
N LEU A 348 -9.51 -0.19 10.56
CA LEU A 348 -8.22 -0.82 10.83
C LEU A 348 -8.04 -2.09 9.99
N PHE A 349 -9.05 -2.95 9.93
CA PHE A 349 -9.03 -4.19 9.13
C PHE A 349 -8.91 -3.90 7.64
N GLY A 350 -9.64 -2.90 7.13
CA GLY A 350 -9.51 -2.43 5.75
C GLY A 350 -8.12 -1.88 5.45
N SER A 351 -7.55 -1.11 6.37
CA SER A 351 -6.20 -0.55 6.24
C SER A 351 -5.12 -1.64 6.19
N ILE A 352 -5.22 -2.67 7.05
CA ILE A 352 -4.31 -3.82 7.03
C ILE A 352 -4.47 -4.61 5.72
N ALA A 353 -5.71 -4.79 5.26
CA ALA A 353 -6.03 -5.52 4.04
C ALA A 353 -5.43 -4.88 2.78
N THR A 354 -5.21 -3.57 2.79
CA THR A 354 -4.48 -2.86 1.72
C THR A 354 -3.05 -3.35 1.54
N PHE A 355 -2.36 -3.69 2.64
CA PHE A 355 -0.99 -4.22 2.61
C PHE A 355 -0.98 -5.75 2.48
N TRP A 356 -1.92 -6.42 3.13
CA TRP A 356 -2.04 -7.87 3.12
C TRP A 356 -3.46 -8.31 2.69
N PRO A 357 -3.70 -8.50 1.38
CA PRO A 357 -5.04 -8.80 0.86
C PRO A 357 -5.68 -10.08 1.44
N PHE A 358 -4.88 -11.02 1.93
CA PHE A 358 -5.36 -12.25 2.57
C PHE A 358 -5.94 -12.01 3.97
N PHE A 359 -5.65 -10.86 4.61
CA PHE A 359 -6.08 -10.56 5.97
C PHE A 359 -7.61 -10.64 6.16
N LEU A 360 -8.41 -10.15 5.20
CA LEU A 360 -9.88 -10.23 5.29
C LEU A 360 -10.42 -11.67 5.28
N ARG A 361 -9.64 -12.65 4.80
CA ARG A 361 -10.01 -14.06 4.90
C ARG A 361 -9.75 -14.64 6.29
N LEU A 362 -8.79 -14.07 7.04
CA LEU A 362 -8.46 -14.45 8.42
C LEU A 362 -9.27 -13.66 9.46
N ALA A 363 -9.72 -12.46 9.12
CA ALA A 363 -10.47 -11.59 10.00
C ALA A 363 -11.72 -12.24 10.67
N PRO A 364 -12.49 -13.14 10.01
CA PRO A 364 -13.56 -13.89 10.67
C PRO A 364 -13.10 -14.78 11.82
N ILE A 365 -11.89 -15.33 11.75
CA ILE A 365 -11.32 -16.15 12.83
C ILE A 365 -11.00 -15.25 14.03
N ILE A 366 -10.38 -14.10 13.78
CA ILE A 366 -10.05 -13.11 14.82
C ILE A 366 -11.33 -12.62 15.50
N GLU A 367 -12.36 -12.29 14.71
CA GLU A 367 -13.65 -11.85 15.20
C GLU A 367 -14.33 -12.92 16.08
N ARG A 368 -14.26 -14.21 15.71
CA ARG A 368 -14.77 -15.31 16.54
C ARG A 368 -14.09 -15.40 17.90
N PHE A 369 -12.76 -15.23 17.96
CA PHE A 369 -12.06 -15.18 19.25
C PHE A 369 -12.49 -13.96 20.06
N LEU A 370 -12.59 -12.81 19.41
CA LEU A 370 -13.01 -11.57 20.05
C LEU A 370 -14.43 -11.68 20.64
N GLN A 371 -15.33 -12.40 19.98
CA GLN A 371 -16.70 -12.67 20.44
C GLN A 371 -16.74 -13.35 21.80
N ILE A 372 -15.85 -14.32 22.01
CA ILE A 372 -15.77 -15.09 23.26
C ILE A 372 -15.34 -14.17 24.41
N PHE A 373 -14.35 -13.31 24.16
CA PHE A 373 -13.85 -12.37 25.16
C PHE A 373 -14.69 -11.09 25.30
N ALA A 374 -15.68 -10.85 24.44
CA ALA A 374 -16.50 -9.63 24.47
C ALA A 374 -17.74 -9.74 25.39
N ALA A 375 -17.76 -10.69 26.33
CA ALA A 375 -18.88 -10.96 27.22
C ALA A 375 -20.22 -11.19 26.49
N VAL A 376 -20.20 -11.77 25.28
CA VAL A 376 -21.41 -12.03 24.48
C VAL A 376 -22.22 -13.18 25.09
N PHE A 377 -21.55 -14.27 25.46
CA PHE A 377 -22.16 -15.50 25.97
C PHE A 377 -22.31 -15.52 27.50
N PHE A 378 -21.45 -14.82 28.23
CA PHE A 378 -21.39 -14.81 29.69
C PHE A 378 -20.88 -13.47 30.19
N VAL A 379 -20.99 -13.27 31.50
CA VAL A 379 -20.58 -12.05 32.21
C VAL A 379 -19.40 -12.38 33.14
N SER A 380 -18.51 -11.44 33.43
CA SER A 380 -17.28 -11.72 34.19
C SER A 380 -17.58 -12.14 35.61
N GLU A 381 -18.64 -11.60 36.20
CA GLU A 381 -19.05 -11.93 37.56
C GLU A 381 -19.46 -13.42 37.71
N GLN A 382 -19.79 -14.11 36.61
CA GLN A 382 -20.06 -15.56 36.61
C GLN A 382 -18.78 -16.42 36.59
N LEU A 383 -17.65 -15.84 36.17
CA LEU A 383 -16.41 -16.57 36.02
C LEU A 383 -15.66 -16.64 37.36
N PRO A 384 -14.86 -17.70 37.56
CA PRO A 384 -13.88 -17.75 38.64
C PRO A 384 -12.93 -16.54 38.61
N GLU A 385 -12.50 -16.07 39.78
CA GLU A 385 -11.68 -14.86 39.94
C GLU A 385 -10.43 -14.85 39.06
N HIS A 386 -9.81 -16.01 38.81
CA HIS A 386 -8.61 -16.13 37.97
C HIS A 386 -8.87 -15.90 36.47
N LEU A 387 -10.10 -16.09 35.98
CA LEU A 387 -10.46 -15.89 34.57
C LEU A 387 -11.00 -14.48 34.27
N ARG A 388 -11.50 -13.76 35.29
CA ARG A 388 -12.07 -12.41 35.11
C ARG A 388 -11.10 -11.43 34.44
N PRO A 389 -9.82 -11.32 34.85
CA PRO A 389 -8.89 -10.36 34.25
C PRO A 389 -8.66 -10.60 32.76
N TRP A 390 -8.66 -11.87 32.32
CA TRP A 390 -8.45 -12.23 30.92
C TRP A 390 -9.61 -11.78 30.04
N MET A 391 -10.84 -11.85 30.54
CA MET A 391 -11.99 -11.33 29.81
C MET A 391 -12.06 -9.81 29.85
N LEU A 392 -11.84 -9.20 31.02
CA LEU A 392 -11.89 -7.76 31.21
C LEU A 392 -10.77 -7.01 30.49
N TRP A 393 -9.69 -7.70 30.09
CA TRP A 393 -8.71 -7.11 29.19
C TRP A 393 -9.33 -6.63 27.87
N SER A 394 -10.39 -7.30 27.39
CA SER A 394 -11.14 -6.88 26.22
C SER A 394 -12.03 -5.66 26.53
N PRO A 395 -11.84 -4.51 25.83
CA PRO A 395 -12.71 -3.36 26.03
C PRO A 395 -14.16 -3.64 25.62
N PHE A 396 -14.38 -4.59 24.72
CA PHE A 396 -15.72 -4.99 24.28
C PHE A 396 -16.50 -5.70 25.38
N ALA A 397 -15.82 -6.38 26.32
CA ALA A 397 -16.44 -6.96 27.50
C ALA A 397 -17.08 -5.87 28.37
N HIS A 398 -16.31 -4.80 28.64
CA HIS A 398 -16.78 -3.65 29.39
C HIS A 398 -17.96 -2.97 28.69
N GLY A 399 -17.88 -2.72 27.39
CA GLY A 399 -18.98 -2.12 26.62
C GLY A 399 -20.27 -2.96 26.67
N MET A 400 -20.15 -4.29 26.57
CA MET A 400 -21.30 -5.21 26.64
C MET A 400 -21.91 -5.28 28.05
N GLN A 401 -21.10 -5.30 29.10
CA GLN A 401 -21.58 -5.29 30.48
C GLN A 401 -22.25 -3.96 30.83
N LEU A 402 -21.68 -2.84 30.40
CA LEU A 402 -22.26 -1.51 30.59
C LEU A 402 -23.60 -1.36 29.85
N LEU A 403 -23.70 -1.93 28.64
CA LEU A 403 -24.98 -2.04 27.93
C LEU A 403 -26.02 -2.79 28.77
N ARG A 404 -25.66 -3.93 29.36
CA ARG A 404 -26.58 -4.69 30.22
C ARG A 404 -26.96 -3.92 31.48
N SER A 405 -26.02 -3.23 32.13
CA SER A 405 -26.34 -2.40 33.30
C SER A 405 -27.19 -1.17 32.98
N ALA A 406 -27.13 -0.66 31.74
CA ALA A 406 -28.01 0.43 31.30
C ALA A 406 -29.41 -0.07 30.90
N TYR A 407 -29.54 -1.36 30.59
CA TYR A 407 -30.80 -1.98 30.20
C TYR A 407 -31.60 -2.49 31.40
N PHE A 408 -30.96 -3.26 32.29
CA PHE A 408 -31.60 -3.92 33.42
C PHE A 408 -31.49 -3.10 34.71
N GLU A 409 -32.58 -3.02 35.46
CA GLU A 409 -32.57 -2.46 36.82
C GLU A 409 -31.86 -3.39 37.82
N ALA A 410 -32.11 -4.70 37.68
CA ALA A 410 -31.64 -5.72 38.62
C ALA A 410 -30.14 -6.04 38.49
N TYR A 411 -29.46 -5.53 37.46
CA TYR A 411 -28.06 -5.82 37.19
C TYR A 411 -27.24 -4.53 37.10
N GLN A 412 -26.29 -4.38 38.02
CA GLN A 412 -25.21 -3.42 37.91
C GLN A 412 -23.88 -4.17 37.89
N SER A 413 -23.07 -3.92 36.87
CA SER A 413 -21.76 -4.55 36.78
C SER A 413 -20.82 -3.91 37.79
N THR A 414 -20.12 -4.75 38.54
CA THR A 414 -19.06 -4.32 39.47
C THR A 414 -17.68 -4.39 38.81
N ASP A 415 -17.53 -5.25 37.81
CA ASP A 415 -16.29 -5.44 37.07
C ASP A 415 -16.11 -4.43 35.92
N ALA A 416 -17.20 -3.87 35.38
CA ALA A 416 -17.12 -3.03 34.19
C ALA A 416 -16.68 -1.59 34.46
N SER A 417 -15.59 -1.14 33.82
CA SER A 417 -15.12 0.24 33.88
C SER A 417 -15.51 1.03 32.63
N LEU A 418 -16.34 2.06 32.81
CA LEU A 418 -16.67 3.04 31.76
C LEU A 418 -15.42 3.78 31.28
N GLY A 419 -14.53 4.16 32.21
CA GLY A 419 -13.30 4.86 31.89
C GLY A 419 -12.40 4.03 30.97
N TYR A 420 -12.22 2.74 31.28
CA TYR A 420 -11.43 1.82 30.45
C TYR A 420 -12.04 1.62 29.06
N PHE A 421 -13.36 1.47 28.98
CA PHE A 421 -14.06 1.32 27.70
C PHE A 421 -13.87 2.55 26.80
N LEU A 422 -14.09 3.76 27.35
CA LEU A 422 -13.98 5.00 26.57
C LEU A 422 -12.53 5.31 26.16
N THR A 423 -11.55 5.10 27.03
CA THR A 423 -10.14 5.29 26.67
C THR A 423 -9.69 4.30 25.61
N SER A 424 -10.13 3.04 25.71
CA SER A 424 -9.86 2.01 24.70
C SER A 424 -10.54 2.30 23.36
N LEU A 425 -11.76 2.85 23.37
CA LEU A 425 -12.45 3.30 22.16
C LEU A 425 -11.65 4.42 21.47
N VAL A 426 -11.24 5.45 22.20
CA VAL A 426 -10.44 6.56 21.65
C VAL A 426 -9.10 6.04 21.13
N PHE A 427 -8.44 5.15 21.86
CA PHE A 427 -7.20 4.51 21.43
C PHE A 427 -7.40 3.71 20.13
N LEU A 428 -8.45 2.90 20.04
CA LEU A 428 -8.77 2.13 18.84
C LEU A 428 -9.05 3.04 17.63
N MET A 429 -9.79 4.14 17.83
CA MET A 429 -10.02 5.13 16.78
C MET A 429 -8.72 5.78 16.32
N MET A 430 -7.82 6.13 17.24
CA MET A 430 -6.52 6.70 16.91
C MET A 430 -5.68 5.72 16.09
N VAL A 431 -5.60 4.45 16.51
CA VAL A 431 -4.88 3.39 15.77
C VAL A 431 -5.48 3.18 14.38
N ALA A 432 -6.81 3.19 14.26
CA ALA A 432 -7.50 3.07 12.98
C ALA A 432 -7.18 4.25 12.04
N LEU A 433 -7.16 5.49 12.53
CA LEU A 433 -6.81 6.68 11.75
C LEU A 433 -5.33 6.69 11.33
N ILE A 434 -4.42 6.23 12.19
CA ILE A 434 -3.01 6.06 11.83
C ILE A 434 -2.88 5.01 10.72
N GLY A 435 -3.56 3.87 10.87
CA GLY A 435 -3.62 2.83 9.85
C GLY A 435 -4.16 3.34 8.51
N GLU A 436 -5.22 4.15 8.55
CA GLU A 436 -5.82 4.77 7.38
C GLU A 436 -4.84 5.71 6.67
N ARG A 437 -4.16 6.59 7.41
CA ARG A 437 -3.17 7.51 6.84
C ARG A 437 -2.02 6.78 6.17
N LEU A 438 -1.58 5.66 6.74
CA LEU A 438 -0.51 4.83 6.16
C LEU A 438 -0.98 4.07 4.92
N ALA A 439 -2.24 3.64 4.90
CA ALA A 439 -2.83 2.87 3.80
C ALA A 439 -3.30 3.74 2.62
N ARG A 440 -3.67 5.00 2.85
CA ARG A 440 -4.22 5.94 1.85
C ARG A 440 -3.47 5.95 0.50
N PRO A 441 -2.12 5.99 0.44
CA PRO A 441 -1.37 6.02 -0.82
C PRO A 441 -1.48 4.74 -1.67
N ASN A 442 -1.89 3.63 -1.06
CA ASN A 442 -2.00 2.33 -1.71
C ASN A 442 -3.44 2.01 -2.15
N VAL A 443 -4.45 2.75 -1.65
CA VAL A 443 -5.87 2.53 -1.95
C VAL A 443 -6.39 3.45 -3.04
N GLN A 444 -5.98 4.72 -3.04
CA GLN A 444 -6.48 5.69 -4.02
C GLN A 444 -6.00 5.31 -5.43
N PRO A 445 -6.91 5.14 -6.41
CA PRO A 445 -6.52 5.01 -7.80
C PRO A 445 -5.74 6.28 -8.19
N MET A 446 -4.54 6.04 -8.73
CA MET A 446 -3.63 7.06 -9.21
C MET A 446 -4.20 7.79 -10.42
#